data_AF-A0A2U2S6I4-F1
#
_entry.id   AF-A0A2U2S6I4-F1
#
_cell.length_a   1.000
_cell.length_b   1.000
_cell.length_c   1.000
_cell.angle_alpha   90.00
_cell.angle_beta   90.00
_cell.angle_gamma   90.00
#
_symmetry.space_group_name_H-M   'P 1'
#
loop_
_entity.id
_entity.type
_entity.pdbx_description
1 polymer ?
#
loop_
_entity_poly.entity_id
_entity_poly.type
_entity_poly.pdbx_seq_one_letter_code
_entity_poly.pdbx_strand_id
1 'polypeptide(L)'
;MKKVALPWLFIAALVIGQGLSYLASPESWQSFFAAVPRIASMIAFWGPIIAIIAGAIVWAAMRLMGFDSLEAIRTESVEQNNPAPAILFTGVLIASILFLMLVIKP
;
A
#
# COMPACT_ATOMS: atom_id res chain seq x y z
N MET A 1 -23.95 -19.20 1.13
CA MET A 1 -23.59 -18.22 2.18
C MET A 1 -23.55 -16.82 1.56
N LYS A 2 -24.33 -15.87 2.11
CA LYS A 2 -24.56 -14.54 1.52
C LYS A 2 -23.26 -13.72 1.51
N LYS A 3 -22.62 -13.57 0.35
CA LYS A 3 -21.41 -12.75 0.12
C LYS A 3 -21.55 -11.29 0.58
N VAL A 4 -22.79 -10.81 0.73
CA VAL A 4 -23.13 -9.45 1.19
C VAL A 4 -22.78 -9.22 2.66
N ALA A 5 -22.70 -10.25 3.52
CA ALA A 5 -22.47 -10.06 4.96
C ALA A 5 -21.01 -9.74 5.33
N LEU A 6 -20.04 -10.14 4.50
CA LEU A 6 -18.62 -10.03 4.84
C LEU A 6 -18.10 -8.57 4.83
N PRO A 7 -18.43 -7.72 3.84
CA PRO A 7 -18.05 -6.30 3.88
C PRO A 7 -18.61 -5.58 5.11
N TRP A 8 -19.86 -5.88 5.49
CA TRP A 8 -20.50 -5.27 6.67
C TRP A 8 -19.83 -5.69 7.97
N LEU A 9 -19.32 -6.92 8.06
CA LEU A 9 -18.54 -7.37 9.21
C LEU A 9 -17.25 -6.54 9.36
N PHE A 10 -16.54 -6.26 8.27
CA PHE A 10 -15.34 -5.43 8.31
C PHE A 10 -15.63 -3.99 8.69
N ILE A 11 -16.71 -3.41 8.15
CA ILE A 11 -17.16 -2.07 8.54
C ILE A 11 -17.52 -2.04 10.03
N ALA A 12 -18.27 -3.03 10.52
CA ALA A 12 -18.63 -3.12 11.93
C ALA A 12 -17.39 -3.25 12.82
N ALA A 13 -16.43 -4.10 12.45
CA ALA A 13 -15.17 -4.27 13.17
C ALA A 13 -14.35 -2.97 13.22
N LEU A 14 -14.28 -2.22 12.12
CA LEU A 14 -13.62 -0.92 12.06
C LEU A 14 -14.30 0.09 13.00
N VAL A 15 -15.62 0.22 12.92
CA VAL A 15 -16.39 1.18 13.75
C VAL A 15 -16.27 0.82 15.24
N ILE A 16 -16.43 -0.45 15.60
CA ILE A 16 -16.29 -0.93 16.98
C ILE A 16 -14.85 -0.69 17.47
N GLY A 17 -13.84 -0.99 16.67
CA GLY A 17 -12.44 -0.74 17.01
C GLY A 17 -12.14 0.73 17.26
N GLN A 18 -12.69 1.64 16.44
CA GLN A 18 -12.57 3.09 16.66
C GLN A 18 -13.26 3.52 17.97
N GLY A 19 -14.46 3.00 18.24
CA GLY A 19 -15.19 3.27 19.48
C GLY A 19 -14.42 2.79 20.72
N LEU A 20 -13.89 1.56 20.68
CA LEU A 20 -13.06 1.01 21.76
C LEU A 20 -11.77 1.83 21.96
N SER A 21 -11.11 2.27 20.89
CA SER A 21 -9.93 3.11 20.97
C SER A 21 -10.22 4.47 21.60
N TYR A 22 -11.34 5.10 21.23
CA TYR A 22 -11.79 6.35 21.84
C TYR A 22 -12.09 6.17 23.33
N LEU A 23 -12.81 5.11 23.71
CA LEU A 23 -13.12 4.81 25.11
C LEU A 23 -11.86 4.49 25.95
N ALA A 24 -10.85 3.87 25.35
CA ALA A 24 -9.60 3.53 26.02
C ALA A 24 -8.68 4.75 26.22
N SER A 25 -8.62 5.67 25.25
CA SER A 25 -7.80 6.88 25.35
C SER A 25 -8.35 8.02 24.47
N PRO A 26 -9.28 8.84 24.99
CA PRO A 26 -9.91 9.90 24.20
C PRO A 26 -8.92 10.95 23.68
N GLU A 27 -7.96 11.35 24.52
CA GLU A 27 -6.97 12.39 24.18
C GLU A 27 -6.06 11.96 23.02
N SER A 28 -5.55 10.72 23.07
CA SER A 28 -4.73 10.15 22.00
C SER A 28 -5.52 10.02 20.70
N TRP A 29 -6.78 9.58 20.80
CA TRP A 29 -7.67 9.45 19.65
C TRP A 29 -7.93 10.80 18.98
N GLN A 30 -8.26 11.84 19.75
CA GLN A 30 -8.49 13.19 19.24
C GLN A 30 -7.23 13.79 18.60
N SER A 31 -6.07 13.61 19.25
CA SER A 31 -4.78 14.08 18.72
C SER A 31 -4.44 13.42 17.39
N PHE A 32 -4.68 12.10 17.26
CA PHE A 32 -4.52 11.40 16.00
C PHE A 32 -5.47 11.93 14.93
N PHE A 33 -6.76 12.09 15.25
CA PHE A 33 -7.75 12.63 14.31
C PHE A 33 -7.43 14.05 13.85
N ALA A 34 -6.86 14.88 14.72
CA ALA A 34 -6.40 16.22 14.36
C ALA A 34 -5.21 16.19 13.35
N ALA A 35 -4.40 15.14 13.38
CA ALA A 35 -3.29 14.94 12.44
C ALA A 35 -3.74 14.33 11.09
N VAL A 36 -4.89 13.65 11.03
CA VAL A 36 -5.38 12.97 9.82
C VAL A 36 -5.42 13.88 8.58
N PRO A 37 -5.94 15.12 8.61
CA PRO A 37 -5.95 15.99 7.43
C PRO A 37 -4.55 16.32 6.90
N ARG A 38 -3.58 16.51 7.81
CA ARG A 38 -2.18 16.74 7.44
C ARG A 38 -1.61 15.50 6.77
N ILE A 39 -1.75 14.33 7.40
CA ILE A 39 -1.27 13.05 6.85
C ILE A 39 -1.90 12.79 5.48
N ALA A 40 -3.21 12.99 5.33
CA ALA A 40 -3.91 12.82 4.06
C ALA A 40 -3.37 13.75 2.97
N SER A 41 -3.07 15.01 3.31
CA SER A 41 -2.45 15.97 2.38
C SER A 41 -1.04 15.53 1.95
N MET A 42 -0.24 15.01 2.87
CA MET A 42 1.09 14.47 2.57
C MET A 42 1.01 13.25 1.66
N ILE A 43 0.07 12.33 1.90
CA ILE A 43 -0.18 11.17 1.03
C ILE A 43 -0.65 11.62 -0.35
N ALA A 44 -1.57 12.58 -0.42
CA ALA A 44 -2.09 13.10 -1.69
C ALA A 44 -0.99 13.75 -2.55
N PHE A 45 0.00 14.38 -1.91
CA PHE A 45 1.15 14.96 -2.58
C PHE A 45 2.22 13.92 -2.96
N TRP A 46 2.70 13.14 -1.98
CA TRP A 46 3.82 12.21 -2.18
C TRP A 46 3.41 10.91 -2.88
N GLY A 47 2.19 10.43 -2.66
CA GLY A 47 1.69 9.17 -3.21
C GLY A 47 1.83 9.09 -4.74
N PRO A 48 1.33 10.07 -5.52
CA PRO A 48 1.51 10.08 -6.97
C PRO A 48 2.97 10.12 -7.42
N ILE A 49 3.82 10.92 -6.74
CA ILE A 49 5.25 11.04 -7.04
C ILE A 49 5.93 9.68 -6.88
N ILE A 50 5.69 9.02 -5.74
CA ILE A 50 6.26 7.71 -5.43
C ILE A 50 5.74 6.66 -6.41
N ALA A 51 4.45 6.67 -6.75
CA ALA A 51 3.88 5.73 -7.70
C ALA A 51 4.54 5.85 -9.08
N ILE A 52 4.79 7.07 -9.56
CA ILE A 52 5.49 7.31 -10.84
C ILE A 52 6.92 6.78 -10.78
N ILE A 53 7.68 7.13 -9.73
CA ILE A 53 9.08 6.72 -9.57
C ILE A 53 9.18 5.19 -9.44
N ALA A 54 8.37 4.60 -8.56
CA ALA A 54 8.30 3.16 -8.37
C ALA A 54 7.94 2.43 -9.67
N GLY A 55 6.93 2.93 -10.39
CA GLY A 55 6.53 2.39 -11.69
C GLY A 55 7.66 2.45 -12.72
N ALA A 56 8.39 3.56 -12.79
CA ALA A 56 9.55 3.71 -13.67
C ALA A 56 10.68 2.75 -13.31
N ILE A 57 10.98 2.57 -12.02
CA ILE A 57 11.99 1.64 -11.53
C ILE A 57 11.63 0.20 -11.91
N VAL A 58 10.38 -0.22 -11.63
CA VAL A 58 9.91 -1.56 -11.99
C VAL A 58 9.99 -1.76 -13.50
N TRP A 59 9.47 -0.82 -14.29
CA TRP A 59 9.50 -0.90 -15.74
C TRP A 59 10.93 -1.04 -16.28
N ALA A 60 11.85 -0.20 -15.80
CA ALA A 60 13.25 -0.23 -16.22
C ALA A 60 13.94 -1.54 -15.81
N ALA A 61 13.75 -2.01 -14.57
CA ALA A 61 14.33 -3.26 -14.10
C ALA A 61 13.79 -4.48 -14.86
N MET A 62 12.49 -4.51 -15.16
CA MET A 62 11.90 -5.57 -15.99
C MET A 62 12.49 -5.58 -17.41
N ARG A 63 12.71 -4.40 -18.01
CA ARG A 63 13.39 -4.30 -19.31
C ARG A 63 14.83 -4.79 -19.26
N LEU A 64 15.57 -4.46 -18.21
CA LEU A 64 16.94 -4.93 -18.02
C LEU A 64 17.02 -6.45 -17.80
N MET A 65 15.97 -7.04 -17.22
CA MET A 65 15.81 -8.49 -17.08
C MET A 65 15.36 -9.19 -18.38
N GLY A 66 15.09 -8.45 -19.46
CA GLY A 66 14.69 -9.01 -20.75
C GLY A 66 13.18 -9.18 -20.94
N PHE A 67 12.35 -8.62 -20.06
CA PHE A 67 10.89 -8.70 -20.19
C PHE A 67 10.35 -7.57 -21.08
N ASP A 68 9.75 -7.95 -22.21
CA ASP A 68 9.21 -6.99 -23.16
C ASP A 68 7.72 -6.66 -22.99
N SER A 69 6.98 -7.50 -22.27
CA SER A 69 5.54 -7.35 -22.07
C SER A 69 5.08 -7.91 -20.73
N LEU A 70 3.89 -7.48 -20.28
CA LEU A 70 3.26 -8.03 -19.07
C LEU A 70 2.92 -9.52 -19.21
N GLU A 71 2.63 -9.99 -20.43
CA GLU A 71 2.35 -11.41 -20.66
C GLU A 71 3.60 -12.26 -20.47
N ALA A 72 4.76 -11.79 -20.93
CA ALA A 72 6.03 -12.48 -20.70
C ALA A 72 6.32 -12.64 -19.19
N ILE A 73 6.04 -11.60 -18.40
CA ILE A 73 6.16 -11.64 -16.93
C ILE A 73 5.22 -12.69 -16.34
N ARG A 74 3.96 -12.70 -16.78
CA ARG A 74 2.96 -13.66 -16.33
C ARG A 74 3.39 -15.10 -16.63
N THR A 75 3.79 -15.38 -17.86
CA THR A 75 4.28 -16.71 -18.27
C THR A 75 5.47 -17.15 -17.41
N GLU A 76 6.47 -16.28 -17.23
CA GLU A 76 7.67 -16.67 -16.48
C GLU A 76 7.40 -16.83 -14.98
N SER A 77 6.59 -15.97 -14.38
CA SER A 77 6.26 -16.07 -12.95
C SER A 77 5.27 -17.20 -12.62
N VAL A 78 4.31 -17.49 -13.50
CA VAL A 78 3.23 -18.45 -13.21
C VAL A 78 3.54 -19.84 -13.79
N GLU A 79 4.00 -19.91 -15.03
CA GLU A 79 4.22 -21.18 -15.73
C GLU A 79 5.61 -21.72 -15.45
N GLN A 80 6.61 -20.83 -15.37
CA GLN A 80 8.00 -21.22 -15.09
C GLN A 80 8.40 -21.01 -13.63
N ASN A 81 7.49 -20.48 -12.80
CA ASN A 81 7.69 -20.24 -11.38
C ASN A 81 8.95 -19.43 -11.05
N ASN A 82 9.33 -18.49 -11.93
CA ASN A 82 10.44 -17.58 -11.67
C ASN A 82 10.03 -16.52 -10.64
N PRO A 83 10.67 -16.48 -9.44
CA PRO A 83 10.31 -15.53 -8.40
C PRO A 83 10.83 -14.11 -8.65
N ALA A 84 11.71 -13.90 -9.64
CA ALA A 84 12.40 -12.62 -9.82
C ALA A 84 11.45 -11.42 -10.00
N PRO A 85 10.39 -11.48 -10.84
CA PRO A 85 9.44 -10.36 -10.94
C PRO A 85 8.75 -10.08 -9.60
N ALA A 86 8.28 -11.11 -8.89
CA ALA A 86 7.61 -10.94 -7.60
C ALA A 86 8.53 -10.31 -6.54
N ILE A 87 9.80 -10.69 -6.50
CA ILE A 87 10.81 -10.11 -5.60
C ILE A 87 10.99 -8.62 -5.93
N LEU A 88 11.13 -8.26 -7.21
CA LEU A 88 11.28 -6.87 -7.65
C LEU A 88 10.07 -6.02 -7.22
N PHE A 89 8.85 -6.45 -7.54
CA PHE A 89 7.63 -5.73 -7.16
C PHE A 89 7.52 -5.55 -5.65
N THR A 90 7.79 -6.61 -4.89
CA THR A 90 7.75 -6.57 -3.41
C THR A 90 8.82 -5.63 -2.85
N GLY A 91 10.05 -5.69 -3.37
CA GLY A 91 11.14 -4.83 -2.95
C GLY A 91 10.84 -3.35 -3.20
N VAL A 92 10.31 -3.01 -4.38
CA VAL A 92 9.90 -1.64 -4.70
C VAL A 92 8.74 -1.17 -3.83
N LEU A 93 7.77 -2.04 -3.54
CA LEU A 93 6.67 -1.73 -2.61
C LEU A 93 7.18 -1.42 -1.21
N ILE A 94 8.08 -2.25 -0.67
CA ILE A 94 8.68 -2.02 0.65
C ILE A 94 9.44 -0.71 0.67
N ALA A 95 10.28 -0.44 -0.34
CA ALA A 95 11.02 0.82 -0.45
C ALA A 95 10.08 2.04 -0.49
N SER A 96 8.96 1.93 -1.23
CA SER A 96 7.94 2.97 -1.31
C SER A 96 7.26 3.23 0.03
N ILE A 97 6.93 2.17 0.78
CA ILE A 97 6.34 2.29 2.12
C ILE A 97 7.33 2.93 3.11
N LEU A 98 8.59 2.49 3.11
CA LEU A 98 9.63 3.06 3.96
C LEU A 98 9.85 4.54 3.67
N PHE A 99 9.83 4.93 2.39
CA PHE A 99 9.91 6.33 2.00
C PHE A 99 8.69 7.12 2.47
N LEU A 100 7.46 6.59 2.30
CA LEU A 100 6.25 7.21 2.85
C LEU A 100 6.34 7.42 4.36
N MET A 101 6.84 6.44 5.11
CA MET A 101 7.06 6.57 6.55
C MET A 101 8.10 7.64 6.91
N LEU A 102 9.11 7.85 6.07
CA LEU A 102 10.11 8.89 6.27
C LEU A 102 9.54 10.30 6.03
N VAL A 103 8.72 10.45 4.99
CA VAL A 103 8.19 11.77 4.59
C VAL A 103 6.92 12.15 5.34
N ILE A 104 6.09 11.19 5.76
CA ILE A 104 4.91 11.43 6.59
C ILE A 104 5.36 11.53 8.05
N LYS A 105 5.44 12.76 8.55
CA LYS A 105 5.68 13.04 9.96
C LYS A 105 4.36 13.41 10.64
N PRO A 106 3.92 12.66 11.67
CA PRO A 106 2.72 13.00 12.44
C PRO A 106 2.86 14.38 13.10
#